data_AF-A0A821UG49-F1
#
_entry.id   AF-A0A821UG49-F1
#
_cell.length_a   1.000
_cell.length_b   1.000
_cell.length_c   1.000
_cell.angle_alpha   90.00
_cell.angle_beta   90.00
_cell.angle_gamma   90.00
#
_symmetry.space_group_name_H-M   'P 1'
#
loop_
_entity.id
_entity.type
_entity.pdbx_description
1 polymer ?
#
loop_
_entity_poly.entity_id
_entity_poly.type
_entity_poly.pdbx_seq_one_letter_code
_entity_poly.pdbx_strand_id
1 'polypeptide(L)'
;MSTEADENIKIPRRRKNCVNKEDYKSEIIKKARLKGNPYKNWKGNLIPGKIPDSDCSCKKLCLQRVNDDERLQLFCNFSSSNTKNEQDIYLQSLISIQ
;
A
#
# COMPACT_ATOMS: atom_id res chain seq x y z
N MET A 1 25.53 3.62 40.20
CA MET A 1 24.06 3.62 40.30
C MET A 1 23.58 4.96 39.77
N SER A 2 23.11 4.98 38.52
CA SER A 2 22.65 6.21 37.86
C SER A 2 21.18 6.06 37.53
N THR A 3 20.44 7.09 37.92
CA THR A 3 18.99 7.18 38.07
C THR A 3 18.22 7.09 36.77
N GLU A 4 17.15 6.30 36.82
CA GLU A 4 16.09 6.14 35.84
C GLU A 4 15.31 7.45 35.67
N ALA A 5 15.26 7.98 34.44
CA ALA A 5 14.39 9.09 34.06
C ALA A 5 13.15 8.51 33.37
N ASP A 6 12.13 8.21 34.17
CA ASP A 6 10.82 7.75 33.70
C ASP A 6 10.01 8.98 33.22
N GLU A 7 10.09 9.28 31.92
CA GLU A 7 9.32 10.37 31.31
C GLU A 7 7.81 10.01 31.30
N ASN A 8 7.08 10.65 32.21
CA ASN A 8 5.63 10.53 32.35
C ASN A 8 4.90 11.21 31.16
N ILE A 9 4.68 10.45 30.08
CA ILE A 9 3.90 10.89 28.92
C ILE A 9 2.41 10.89 29.30
N LYS A 10 1.86 12.08 29.56
CA LYS A 10 0.42 12.28 29.80
C LYS A 10 -0.37 12.07 28.50
N ILE A 11 -0.92 10.87 28.30
CA ILE A 11 -1.77 10.54 27.14
C ILE A 11 -3.13 11.25 27.30
N PRO A 12 -3.53 12.17 26.40
CA PRO A 12 -4.82 12.85 26.48
C PRO A 12 -5.97 11.84 26.29
N ARG A 13 -7.01 11.96 27.14
CA ARG A 13 -8.19 11.07 27.10
C ARG A 13 -8.97 11.30 25.80
N ARG A 14 -9.01 10.28 24.93
CA ARG A 14 -9.78 10.28 23.66
C ARG A 14 -11.27 10.55 23.94
N ARG A 15 -11.90 11.46 23.19
CA ARG A 15 -13.34 11.73 23.29
C ARG A 15 -14.12 10.47 22.89
N LYS A 16 -15.05 10.02 23.73
CA LYS A 16 -15.98 8.93 23.40
C LYS A 16 -16.74 9.36 22.13
N ASN A 17 -16.55 8.63 21.02
CA ASN A 17 -17.23 8.75 19.71
C ASN A 17 -16.41 9.29 18.52
N CYS A 18 -15.17 9.74 18.69
CA CYS A 18 -14.28 9.97 17.55
C CYS A 18 -13.40 8.72 17.36
N VAL A 19 -13.94 7.68 16.70
CA VAL A 19 -13.12 6.53 16.35
C VAL A 19 -12.27 6.91 15.14
N ASN A 20 -10.97 7.05 15.35
CA ASN A 20 -10.03 7.33 14.29
C ASN A 20 -10.06 6.17 13.29
N LYS A 21 -10.70 6.38 12.13
CA LYS A 21 -10.91 5.29 11.18
C LYS A 21 -9.58 4.74 10.63
N GLU A 22 -8.54 5.57 10.65
CA GLU A 22 -7.22 5.23 10.16
C GLU A 22 -6.53 4.16 11.00
N ASP A 23 -6.86 4.07 12.29
CA ASP A 23 -6.31 3.10 13.22
C ASP A 23 -6.97 1.72 13.08
N TYR A 24 -8.08 1.60 12.33
CA TYR A 24 -8.69 0.29 12.12
C TYR A 24 -7.77 -0.60 11.32
N LYS A 25 -7.59 -1.84 11.80
CA LYS A 25 -6.83 -2.90 11.12
C LYS A 25 -7.22 -3.03 9.64
N SER A 26 -8.50 -2.84 9.30
CA SER A 26 -8.98 -2.84 7.92
C SER A 26 -8.36 -1.74 7.07
N GLU A 27 -8.28 -0.51 7.57
CA GLU A 27 -7.74 0.64 6.84
C GLU A 27 -6.22 0.55 6.70
N ILE A 28 -5.54 0.09 7.74
CA ILE A 28 -4.08 -0.19 7.69
C ILE A 28 -3.78 -1.23 6.60
N ILE A 29 -4.52 -2.35 6.58
CA ILE A 29 -4.36 -3.40 5.57
C ILE A 29 -4.69 -2.87 4.17
N LYS A 30 -5.75 -2.06 4.02
CA LYS A 30 -6.12 -1.45 2.73
C LYS A 30 -5.02 -0.52 2.22
N LYS A 31 -4.51 0.40 3.05
CA LYS A 31 -3.43 1.33 2.69
C LYS A 31 -2.14 0.58 2.31
N ALA A 32 -1.78 -0.47 3.06
CA ALA A 32 -0.61 -1.28 2.73
C ALA A 32 -0.79 -2.03 1.39
N ARG A 33 -1.97 -2.59 1.15
CA ARG A 33 -2.31 -3.25 -0.13
C ARG A 33 -2.29 -2.30 -1.32
N LEU A 34 -2.79 -1.07 -1.16
CA LEU A 34 -2.78 -0.04 -2.21
C LEU A 34 -1.36 0.27 -2.66
N LYS A 35 -0.44 0.44 -1.70
CA LYS A 35 0.97 0.75 -1.97
C LYS A 35 1.84 -0.46 -2.31
N GLY A 36 1.29 -1.67 -2.26
CA GLY A 36 2.06 -2.91 -2.44
C GLY A 36 3.01 -3.24 -1.27
N ASN A 37 2.84 -2.61 -0.11
CA ASN A 37 3.70 -2.81 1.05
C ASN A 37 3.40 -4.13 1.78
N PRO A 38 4.37 -4.72 2.50
CA PRO A 38 4.12 -5.86 3.38
C PRO A 38 3.13 -5.48 4.48
N TYR A 39 2.28 -6.42 4.87
CA TYR A 39 1.25 -6.18 5.88
C TYR A 39 0.90 -7.43 6.68
N LYS A 40 0.41 -7.24 7.91
CA LYS A 40 -0.16 -8.33 8.70
C LYS A 40 -1.63 -8.52 8.33
N ASN A 41 -2.01 -9.73 7.97
CA ASN A 41 -3.41 -10.05 7.70
C ASN A 41 -4.24 -10.13 9.00
N TRP A 42 -5.55 -10.33 8.87
CA TRP A 42 -6.46 -10.47 10.02
C TRP A 42 -6.14 -11.65 10.94
N LYS A 43 -5.48 -12.69 10.40
CA LYS A 43 -5.00 -13.86 11.15
C LYS A 43 -3.64 -13.62 11.83
N GLY A 44 -3.02 -12.46 11.64
CA GLY A 44 -1.72 -12.10 12.20
C GLY A 44 -0.51 -12.50 11.34
N ASN A 45 -0.70 -13.17 10.21
CA ASN A 45 0.40 -13.60 9.33
C ASN A 45 0.94 -12.41 8.55
N LEU A 46 2.27 -12.30 8.47
CA LEU A 46 2.95 -11.32 7.63
C LEU A 46 2.84 -11.75 6.16
N ILE A 47 2.28 -10.88 5.34
CA ILE A 47 2.20 -11.03 3.89
C ILE A 47 3.28 -10.12 3.28
N PRO A 48 4.16 -10.66 2.42
CA PRO A 48 5.20 -9.86 1.77
C PRO A 48 4.58 -8.79 0.85
N GLY A 49 5.33 -7.73 0.62
CA GLY A 49 4.95 -6.71 -0.35
C GLY A 49 4.93 -7.27 -1.78
N LYS A 50 4.20 -6.60 -2.67
CA LYS A 50 4.23 -6.93 -4.09
C LYS A 50 5.46 -6.27 -4.69
N ILE A 51 6.37 -7.09 -5.18
CA ILE A 51 7.52 -6.63 -5.96
C ILE A 51 7.25 -7.03 -7.42
N PRO A 52 7.45 -6.14 -8.40
CA PRO A 52 7.32 -6.47 -9.81
C PRO A 52 8.53 -7.31 -10.27
N ASP A 53 8.68 -8.51 -9.71
CA ASP A 53 9.89 -9.33 -9.88
C ASP A 53 9.79 -10.36 -11.01
N SER A 54 8.59 -10.65 -11.52
CA SER A 54 8.44 -11.71 -12.52
C SER A 54 7.32 -11.49 -13.52
N ASP A 55 7.57 -11.90 -14.76
CA ASP A 55 6.56 -12.03 -15.79
C ASP A 55 5.44 -12.97 -15.34
N CYS A 56 4.19 -12.64 -15.69
CA CYS A 56 3.09 -13.58 -15.54
C CYS A 56 3.37 -14.84 -16.37
N SER A 57 2.96 -16.01 -15.88
CA SER A 57 2.91 -17.24 -16.70
C SER A 57 1.75 -17.24 -17.71
N CYS A 58 1.17 -16.07 -18.00
CA CYS A 58 -0.05 -15.94 -18.77
C CYS A 58 0.24 -15.99 -20.28
N LYS A 59 -0.56 -16.74 -21.04
CA LYS A 59 -0.40 -16.93 -22.51
C LYS A 59 -0.36 -15.64 -23.33
N LYS A 60 -0.84 -14.53 -22.75
CA LYS A 60 -0.86 -13.22 -23.38
C LYS A 60 0.52 -12.55 -23.43
N LEU A 61 1.47 -13.03 -22.63
CA LEU A 61 2.85 -12.51 -22.55
C LEU A 61 2.86 -10.98 -22.44
N CYS A 62 1.92 -10.41 -21.66
CA CYS A 62 1.63 -8.98 -21.65
C CYS A 62 2.88 -8.16 -21.33
N LEU A 63 3.66 -8.65 -20.37
CA LEU A 63 4.87 -7.98 -19.93
C LEU A 63 5.90 -7.96 -21.05
N GLN A 64 6.08 -9.02 -21.84
CA GLN A 64 7.04 -9.05 -22.97
C GLN A 64 6.77 -8.00 -24.06
N ARG A 65 5.60 -7.37 -24.07
CA ARG A 65 5.23 -6.31 -25.03
C ARG A 65 5.55 -4.90 -24.52
N VAL A 66 6.01 -4.78 -23.28
CA VAL A 66 6.30 -3.52 -22.59
C VAL A 66 7.75 -3.59 -22.11
N ASN A 67 8.53 -2.54 -22.35
CA ASN A 67 9.94 -2.54 -21.95
C ASN A 67 10.07 -2.51 -20.41
N ASP A 68 11.19 -2.99 -19.87
CA ASP A 68 11.38 -3.07 -18.41
C ASP A 68 11.32 -1.71 -17.72
N ASP A 69 11.83 -0.65 -18.36
CA ASP A 69 11.74 0.72 -17.86
C ASP A 69 10.29 1.22 -17.79
N GLU A 70 9.49 0.94 -18.84
CA GLU A 70 8.07 1.31 -18.89
C GLU A 70 7.27 0.53 -17.85
N ARG A 71 7.58 -0.76 -17.65
CA ARG A 71 6.97 -1.59 -16.59
C ARG A 71 7.24 -0.97 -15.23
N LEU A 72 8.50 -0.64 -14.93
CA LEU A 72 8.88 -0.06 -13.65
C LEU A 72 8.14 1.27 -13.42
N GLN A 73 8.08 2.13 -14.44
CA GLN A 73 7.33 3.40 -14.37
C GLN A 73 5.84 3.17 -14.12
N LEU A 74 5.21 2.24 -14.84
CA LEU A 74 3.79 1.89 -14.65
C LEU A 74 3.53 1.43 -13.21
N PHE A 75 4.37 0.53 -12.67
CA PHE A 75 4.23 0.02 -11.31
C PHE A 75 4.48 1.08 -10.24
N CYS A 76 5.51 1.92 -10.41
CA CYS A 76 5.82 3.02 -9.50
C CYS A 76 4.66 4.03 -9.45
N ASN A 77 4.18 4.46 -10.61
CA ASN A 77 3.07 5.41 -10.71
C ASN A 77 1.79 4.84 -10.09
N PHE A 78 1.43 3.59 -10.44
CA PHE A 78 0.27 2.92 -9.88
C PHE A 78 0.34 2.76 -8.35
N SER A 79 1.50 2.42 -7.82
CA SER A 79 1.68 2.18 -6.37
C SER A 79 1.87 3.47 -5.56
N SER A 80 2.17 4.60 -6.23
CA SER A 80 2.31 5.91 -5.59
C SER A 80 0.99 6.56 -5.19
N SER A 81 -0.13 6.11 -5.78
CA SER A 81 -1.47 6.65 -5.51
C SER A 81 -1.91 6.44 -4.06
N ASN A 82 -2.69 7.39 -3.54
CA ASN A 82 -3.19 7.34 -2.17
C ASN A 82 -4.56 6.67 -2.05
N THR A 83 -5.32 6.63 -3.15
CA THR A 83 -6.65 6.04 -3.20
C THR A 83 -6.79 5.05 -4.36
N LYS A 84 -7.72 4.10 -4.20
CA LYS A 84 -8.08 3.19 -5.29
C LYS A 84 -8.62 3.94 -6.51
N ASN A 85 -9.39 5.00 -6.29
CA ASN A 85 -9.93 5.80 -7.38
C ASN A 85 -8.82 6.46 -8.21
N GLU A 86 -7.77 6.98 -7.56
CA GLU A 86 -6.60 7.50 -8.27
C GLU A 86 -5.91 6.42 -9.11
N GLN A 87 -5.78 5.20 -8.58
CA GLN A 87 -5.24 4.06 -9.33
C GLN A 87 -6.11 3.74 -10.56
N ASP A 88 -7.43 3.71 -10.40
CA ASP A 88 -8.37 3.40 -11.47
C ASP A 88 -8.37 4.52 -12.54
N ILE A 89 -8.31 5.80 -12.13
CA ILE A 89 -8.18 6.95 -13.04
C ILE A 89 -6.88 6.86 -13.83
N TYR A 90 -5.76 6.54 -13.17
CA TYR A 90 -4.48 6.36 -13.84
C TYR A 90 -4.57 5.26 -14.91
N LEU A 91 -5.11 4.09 -14.58
CA LEU A 91 -5.31 3.01 -15.54
C LEU A 91 -6.21 3.43 -16.71
N GLN A 92 -7.30 4.16 -16.44
CA GLN A 92 -8.20 4.68 -17.49
C GLN A 92 -7.49 5.66 -18.43
N SER A 93 -6.63 6.55 -17.90
CA SER A 93 -5.87 7.49 -18.72
C SER A 93 -4.90 6.80 -19.68
N LEU A 94 -4.36 5.63 -19.31
CA LEU A 94 -3.48 4.84 -20.17
C LEU A 94 -4.23 4.10 -21.29
N ILE A 95 -5.52 3.83 -21.09
CA ILE A 95 -6.38 3.16 -22.08
C ILE A 95 -6.97 4.16 -23.08
N SER A 96 -7.24 5.39 -22.62
CA SER A 96 -7.98 6.40 -23.39
C SER A 96 -7.11 7.22 -24.35
N ILE A 97 -5.83 6.87 -24.51
CA ILE A 97 -4.95 7.47 -25.53
C ILE A 97 -5.00 6.56 -26.76
N GLN A 98 -6.06 6.71 -27.55
CA GLN A 98 -6.13 6.25 -28.94
C GLN A 98 -7.13 7.09 -29.72
#